data_AF-A0A7I7QGM2-F1
#
_entry.id   AF-A0A7I7QGM2-F1
#
_cell.length_a   1.000
_cell.length_b   1.000
_cell.length_c   1.000
_cell.angle_alpha   90.00
_cell.angle_beta   90.00
_cell.angle_gamma   90.00
#
_symmetry.space_group_name_H-M   'P 1'
#
loop_
_entity.id
_entity.type
_entity.pdbx_description
1 polymer ?
#
loop_
_entity_poly.entity_id
_entity_poly.type
_entity_poly.pdbx_seq_one_letter_code
_entity_poly.pdbx_strand_id
1 'polypeptide(L)'
;MRRKLFMLTGVVATAVLIAGCSSGKSGSSQTPSSSSSVTQTGSAAQAPDASTCLDISFAKDSLMLSTKREDARKNADILEKYNPPDNVKAAIEHFVNTVGAAPGDPDREANDHLIANWLKQMCPNVNTY
;
A
#
# COMPACT_ATOMS: atom_id res chain seq x y z
N MET A 1 -19.94 43.54 -2.58
CA MET A 1 -20.49 43.24 -1.23
C MET A 1 -21.28 41.94 -1.37
N ARG A 2 -21.21 40.88 -0.56
CA ARG A 2 -20.86 40.66 0.85
C ARG A 2 -20.24 39.26 0.99
N ARG A 3 -19.19 39.12 1.79
CA ARG A 3 -18.57 37.84 2.17
C ARG A 3 -19.50 37.14 3.18
N LYS A 4 -19.82 35.85 2.99
CA LYS A 4 -20.48 35.04 4.03
C LYS A 4 -19.42 34.29 4.81
N LEU A 5 -19.08 34.88 5.95
CA LEU A 5 -18.32 34.28 7.04
C LEU A 5 -19.28 33.34 7.79
N PHE A 6 -19.02 32.04 7.76
CA PHE A 6 -19.61 31.11 8.71
C PHE A 6 -18.51 30.65 9.65
N MET A 7 -18.66 31.04 10.91
CA MET A 7 -17.82 30.70 12.05
C MET A 7 -18.57 29.70 12.94
N LEU A 8 -17.77 28.96 13.73
CA LEU A 8 -18.07 28.21 14.96
C LEU A 8 -18.48 26.73 14.80
N THR A 9 -18.13 25.77 15.67
CA THR A 9 -17.10 25.48 16.70
C THR A 9 -17.46 24.07 17.19
N GLY A 10 -16.50 23.18 17.45
CA GLY A 10 -16.78 21.88 18.11
C GLY A 10 -15.52 21.27 18.73
N VAL A 11 -15.57 20.99 20.03
CA VAL A 11 -14.44 20.72 20.94
C VAL A 11 -14.11 19.22 21.09
N VAL A 12 -12.80 18.94 21.13
CA VAL A 12 -11.95 17.87 21.70
C VAL A 12 -12.57 16.70 22.50
N ALA A 13 -12.04 15.49 22.28
CA ALA A 13 -11.80 14.49 23.34
C ALA A 13 -10.48 13.73 23.09
N THR A 14 -9.50 13.92 23.98
CA THR A 14 -8.24 13.17 24.09
C THR A 14 -8.44 11.89 24.91
N ALA A 15 -7.93 10.75 24.44
CA ALA A 15 -7.68 9.58 25.27
C ALA A 15 -6.18 9.23 25.20
N VAL A 16 -5.49 9.45 26.32
CA VAL A 16 -4.11 9.00 26.56
C VAL A 16 -4.20 7.62 27.21
N LEU A 17 -3.51 6.63 26.65
CA LEU A 17 -3.18 5.40 27.36
C LEU A 17 -1.66 5.35 27.55
N ILE A 18 -1.29 5.27 28.83
CA ILE A 18 0.07 5.20 29.36
C ILE A 18 0.28 3.76 29.85
N ALA A 19 1.40 3.13 29.48
CA ALA A 19 2.17 2.06 30.17
C ALA A 19 2.86 1.19 29.10
N GLY A 20 4.14 0.81 29.18
CA GLY A 20 5.14 0.94 30.23
C GLY A 20 6.54 0.66 29.66
N CYS A 21 7.53 1.23 30.31
CA CYS A 21 8.96 1.12 30.05
C CYS A 21 9.53 -0.15 30.69
N SER A 22 10.50 -0.81 30.05
CA SER A 22 11.65 -1.37 30.80
C SER A 22 12.82 -1.69 29.87
N SER A 23 13.87 -0.85 29.93
CA SER A 23 15.22 -1.22 29.49
C SER A 23 15.90 -2.00 30.60
N GLY A 24 16.42 -3.20 30.30
CA GLY A 24 17.22 -3.99 31.24
C GLY A 24 18.43 -4.60 30.54
N LYS A 25 19.63 -4.18 30.94
CA LYS A 25 20.91 -4.82 30.63
C LYS A 25 21.41 -5.54 31.90
N SER A 26 21.57 -6.86 31.87
CA SER A 26 22.56 -7.67 32.63
C SER A 26 22.38 -9.19 32.42
N GLY A 27 23.48 -9.88 32.04
CA GLY A 27 23.98 -11.13 32.66
C GLY A 27 23.23 -12.47 32.58
N SER A 28 23.82 -13.40 31.83
CA SER A 28 24.00 -14.86 32.03
C SER A 28 22.83 -15.86 32.25
N SER A 29 22.76 -16.78 31.28
CA SER A 29 22.61 -18.26 31.37
C SER A 29 21.47 -18.91 32.17
N GLN A 30 20.50 -19.52 31.45
CA GLN A 30 20.28 -20.99 31.39
C GLN A 30 19.05 -21.36 30.52
N THR A 31 19.25 -22.33 29.62
CA THR A 31 18.29 -23.17 28.88
C THR A 31 17.60 -24.20 29.80
N PRO A 32 16.64 -25.05 29.34
CA PRO A 32 15.65 -24.95 28.26
C PRO A 32 14.23 -25.37 28.71
N SER A 33 13.18 -25.06 27.93
CA SER A 33 11.97 -25.89 27.85
C SER A 33 11.08 -25.50 26.67
N SER A 34 10.52 -26.53 26.05
CA SER A 34 10.03 -26.59 24.68
C SER A 34 8.60 -26.09 24.47
N SER A 35 8.33 -25.74 23.21
CA SER A 35 7.03 -25.79 22.51
C SER A 35 6.00 -24.74 22.95
N SER A 36 5.72 -23.74 22.13
CA SER A 36 4.90 -23.96 20.94
C SER A 36 5.40 -23.13 19.77
N SER A 37 5.82 -23.83 18.72
CA SER A 37 6.02 -23.28 17.39
C SER A 37 4.68 -22.80 16.84
N VAL A 38 4.44 -21.49 16.91
CA VAL A 38 3.64 -20.85 15.86
C VAL A 38 4.53 -20.80 14.63
N THR A 39 4.50 -21.87 13.85
CA THR A 39 4.97 -21.83 12.47
C THR A 39 4.02 -20.90 11.73
N GLN A 40 4.30 -19.61 11.80
CA GLN A 40 3.71 -18.65 10.89
C GLN A 40 4.38 -18.94 9.54
N THR A 41 3.82 -19.89 8.81
CA THR A 41 4.08 -20.08 7.38
C THR A 41 3.46 -18.91 6.63
N GLY A 42 3.94 -17.70 6.89
CA GLY A 42 3.96 -16.68 5.87
C GLY A 42 5.12 -17.09 4.99
N SER A 43 4.86 -17.83 3.92
CA SER A 43 5.80 -17.92 2.82
C SER A 43 6.24 -16.50 2.54
N ALA A 44 7.50 -16.17 2.84
CA ALA A 44 8.11 -14.99 2.25
C ALA A 44 7.97 -15.25 0.75
N ALA A 45 6.94 -14.66 0.14
CA ALA A 45 6.79 -14.70 -1.30
C ALA A 45 8.12 -14.17 -1.82
N GLN A 46 8.89 -15.04 -2.46
CA GLN A 46 10.15 -14.61 -3.05
C GLN A 46 9.82 -13.40 -3.91
N ALA A 47 10.56 -12.32 -3.70
CA ALA A 47 10.43 -11.14 -4.51
C ALA A 47 10.46 -11.57 -5.99
N PRO A 48 9.55 -11.04 -6.83
CA PRO A 48 9.55 -11.39 -8.24
C PRO A 48 10.94 -11.12 -8.85
N ASP A 49 11.31 -11.91 -9.86
CA ASP A 49 12.56 -11.64 -10.59
C ASP A 49 12.47 -10.31 -11.35
N ALA A 50 13.61 -9.82 -11.82
CA ALA A 50 13.70 -8.50 -12.47
C ALA A 50 12.79 -8.37 -13.69
N SER A 51 12.62 -9.42 -14.49
CA SER A 51 11.74 -9.39 -15.67
C SER A 51 10.28 -9.30 -15.26
N THR A 52 9.88 -10.11 -14.27
CA THR A 52 8.53 -10.03 -13.70
C THR A 52 8.27 -8.63 -13.09
N CYS A 53 9.25 -8.04 -12.41
CA CYS A 53 9.10 -6.69 -11.87
C CYS A 53 8.95 -5.58 -12.93
N LEU A 54 9.56 -5.74 -14.11
CA LEU A 54 9.32 -4.86 -15.24
C LEU A 54 7.89 -5.03 -15.78
N ASP A 55 7.42 -6.26 -15.92
CA ASP A 55 6.05 -6.55 -16.39
C ASP A 55 4.99 -5.97 -15.44
N ILE A 56 5.19 -6.10 -14.13
CA ILE A 56 4.29 -5.51 -13.12
C ILE A 56 4.30 -3.98 -13.22
N SER A 57 5.46 -3.37 -13.41
CA SER A 57 5.57 -1.91 -13.55
C SER A 57 4.89 -1.42 -14.82
N PHE A 58 5.04 -2.16 -15.92
CA PHE A 58 4.33 -1.87 -17.16
C PHE A 58 2.81 -2.01 -17.02
N ALA A 59 2.33 -2.97 -16.23
CA ALA A 59 0.91 -3.10 -15.92
C ALA A 59 0.38 -1.88 -15.14
N LYS A 60 1.15 -1.35 -14.17
CA LYS A 60 0.81 -0.08 -13.50
C LYS A 60 0.71 1.07 -14.51
N ASP A 61 1.71 1.27 -15.34
CA ASP A 61 1.71 2.39 -16.28
C ASP A 61 0.57 2.24 -17.31
N SER A 62 0.31 1.02 -17.77
CA SER A 62 -0.81 0.72 -18.66
C SER A 62 -2.17 0.92 -17.99
N LEU A 63 -2.32 0.61 -16.70
CA LEU A 63 -3.51 0.95 -15.92
C LEU A 63 -3.70 2.48 -15.92
N MET A 64 -2.66 3.24 -15.63
CA MET A 64 -2.71 4.70 -15.58
C MET A 64 -3.01 5.35 -16.92
N LEU A 65 -2.54 4.75 -18.02
CA LEU A 65 -2.73 5.23 -19.39
C LEU A 65 -3.97 4.65 -20.09
N SER A 66 -4.72 3.79 -19.41
CA SER A 66 -5.90 3.15 -19.99
C SER A 66 -6.94 4.19 -20.41
N THR A 67 -7.59 3.95 -21.54
CA THR A 67 -8.71 4.79 -22.04
C THR A 67 -10.02 4.01 -22.15
N LYS A 68 -9.98 2.73 -21.78
CA LYS A 68 -11.13 1.83 -21.74
C LYS A 68 -11.12 1.01 -20.46
N ARG A 69 -12.30 0.81 -19.86
CA ARG A 69 -12.44 0.11 -18.57
C ARG A 69 -11.96 -1.33 -18.66
N GLU A 70 -12.22 -2.00 -19.79
CA GLU A 70 -11.78 -3.38 -20.02
C GLU A 70 -10.26 -3.54 -20.04
N ASP A 71 -9.54 -2.55 -20.56
CA ASP A 71 -8.07 -2.58 -20.59
C ASP A 71 -7.50 -2.20 -19.21
N ALA A 72 -8.13 -1.24 -18.52
CA ALA A 72 -7.80 -0.92 -17.13
C ALA A 72 -7.97 -2.17 -16.23
N ARG A 73 -9.07 -2.92 -16.39
CA ARG A 73 -9.33 -4.12 -15.59
C ARG A 73 -8.32 -5.24 -15.86
N LYS A 74 -7.92 -5.47 -17.12
CA LYS A 74 -6.85 -6.44 -17.44
C LYS A 74 -5.54 -6.10 -16.73
N ASN A 75 -5.17 -4.82 -16.72
CA ASN A 75 -3.96 -4.36 -16.03
C ASN A 75 -4.09 -4.49 -14.50
N ALA A 76 -5.26 -4.17 -13.95
CA ALA A 76 -5.56 -4.39 -12.54
C ALA A 76 -5.44 -5.87 -12.15
N ASP A 77 -5.97 -6.80 -12.97
CA ASP A 77 -5.89 -8.23 -12.71
C ASP A 77 -4.42 -8.73 -12.64
N ILE A 78 -3.53 -8.16 -13.46
CA ILE A 78 -2.08 -8.44 -13.40
C ILE A 78 -1.51 -8.00 -12.05
N LEU A 79 -1.80 -6.77 -11.60
CA LEU A 79 -1.33 -6.24 -10.33
C LEU A 79 -1.89 -7.05 -9.15
N GLU A 80 -3.19 -7.37 -9.17
CA GLU A 80 -3.88 -8.08 -8.10
C GLU A 80 -3.38 -9.52 -7.91
N LYS A 81 -2.82 -10.15 -8.95
CA LYS A 81 -2.17 -11.47 -8.87
C LYS A 81 -1.03 -11.54 -7.85
N TYR A 82 -0.39 -10.41 -7.56
CA TYR A 82 0.70 -10.30 -6.57
C TYR A 82 0.20 -10.00 -5.16
N ASN A 83 -1.11 -10.13 -4.95
CA ASN A 83 -1.80 -9.97 -3.67
C ASN A 83 -1.46 -8.65 -2.94
N PRO A 84 -1.72 -7.48 -3.57
CA PRO A 84 -1.52 -6.19 -2.93
C PRO A 84 -2.34 -6.08 -1.62
N PRO A 85 -1.86 -5.28 -0.64
CA PRO A 85 -2.64 -4.96 0.54
C PRO A 85 -3.92 -4.19 0.15
N ASP A 86 -4.94 -4.22 1.01
CA ASP A 86 -6.29 -3.75 0.68
C ASP A 86 -6.34 -2.27 0.25
N ASN A 87 -5.51 -1.41 0.84
CA ASN A 87 -5.41 -0.01 0.44
C ASN A 87 -4.86 0.16 -0.99
N VAL A 88 -3.95 -0.72 -1.42
CA VAL A 88 -3.41 -0.72 -2.79
C VAL A 88 -4.42 -1.32 -3.77
N LYS A 89 -5.14 -2.38 -3.38
CA LYS A 89 -6.27 -2.90 -4.17
C LYS A 89 -7.33 -1.83 -4.41
N ALA A 90 -7.68 -1.05 -3.39
CA ALA A 90 -8.63 0.06 -3.51
C ALA A 90 -8.12 1.14 -4.49
N ALA A 91 -6.84 1.49 -4.43
CA ALA A 91 -6.23 2.43 -5.38
C ALA A 91 -6.23 1.90 -6.83
N ILE A 92 -5.94 0.61 -7.03
CA ILE A 92 -6.02 -0.04 -8.34
C ILE A 92 -7.45 0.02 -8.88
N GLU A 93 -8.43 -0.36 -8.06
CA GLU A 93 -9.84 -0.37 -8.43
C GLU A 93 -10.39 1.04 -8.70
N HIS A 94 -9.87 2.06 -8.03
CA HIS A 94 -10.15 3.46 -8.35
C HIS A 94 -9.77 3.77 -9.81
N PHE A 95 -8.56 3.41 -10.23
CA PHE A 95 -8.12 3.60 -11.62
C PHE A 95 -8.86 2.74 -12.64
N VAL A 96 -9.38 1.57 -12.25
CA VAL A 96 -10.32 0.82 -13.12
C VAL A 96 -11.61 1.62 -13.33
N ASN A 97 -12.15 2.22 -12.28
CA ASN A 97 -13.41 2.94 -12.32
C ASN A 97 -13.31 4.28 -13.06
N THR A 98 -12.21 5.01 -12.86
CA THR A 98 -11.91 6.27 -13.56
C THR A 98 -11.37 6.05 -14.97
N VAL A 99 -11.05 4.80 -15.34
CA VAL A 99 -10.44 4.44 -16.61
C VAL A 99 -9.09 5.13 -16.77
N GLY A 100 -8.15 4.71 -15.92
CA GLY A 100 -6.81 5.28 -15.81
C GLY A 100 -6.77 6.57 -15.01
N ALA A 101 -5.67 7.30 -15.17
CA ALA A 101 -5.37 8.51 -14.41
C ALA A 101 -6.13 9.72 -14.95
N ALA A 102 -7.44 9.75 -14.70
CA ALA A 102 -8.37 10.72 -15.26
C ALA A 102 -7.97 12.19 -14.92
N PRO A 103 -8.12 13.14 -15.87
CA PRO A 103 -7.90 14.55 -15.58
C PRO A 103 -8.85 15.09 -14.51
N GLY A 104 -8.32 15.78 -13.50
CA GLY A 104 -9.11 16.38 -12.43
C GLY A 104 -9.55 15.41 -11.33
N ASP A 105 -9.10 14.16 -11.37
CA ASP A 105 -9.27 13.21 -10.27
C ASP A 105 -8.48 13.68 -9.02
N PRO A 106 -9.16 14.00 -7.91
CA PRO A 106 -8.50 14.49 -6.70
C PRO A 106 -7.64 13.42 -6.02
N ASP A 107 -7.93 12.14 -6.25
CA ASP A 107 -7.28 11.02 -5.57
C ASP A 107 -6.13 10.42 -6.40
N ARG A 108 -5.92 10.91 -7.63
CA ARG A 108 -4.93 10.40 -8.59
C ARG A 108 -3.54 10.26 -7.98
N GLU A 109 -3.02 11.34 -7.37
CA GLU A 109 -1.65 11.35 -6.85
C GLU A 109 -1.51 10.40 -5.65
N ALA A 110 -2.46 10.44 -4.71
CA ALA A 110 -2.44 9.57 -3.53
C ALA A 110 -2.52 8.08 -3.93
N ASN A 111 -3.40 7.74 -4.86
CA ASN A 111 -3.58 6.37 -5.33
C ASN A 111 -2.37 5.87 -6.13
N ASP A 112 -1.79 6.70 -7.01
CA ASP A 112 -0.55 6.34 -7.73
C ASP A 112 0.60 6.07 -6.76
N HIS A 113 0.78 6.93 -5.76
CA HIS A 113 1.81 6.75 -4.74
C HIS A 113 1.61 5.48 -3.90
N LEU A 114 0.37 5.10 -3.58
CA LEU A 114 0.09 3.84 -2.90
C LEU A 114 0.58 2.64 -3.72
N ILE A 115 0.27 2.62 -5.02
CA ILE A 115 0.68 1.54 -5.92
C ILE A 115 2.21 1.56 -6.10
N ALA A 116 2.81 2.72 -6.37
CA ALA A 116 4.25 2.87 -6.57
C ALA A 116 5.06 2.44 -5.33
N ASN A 117 4.65 2.85 -4.13
CA ASN A 117 5.33 2.49 -2.89
C ASN A 117 5.22 0.99 -2.57
N TRP A 118 4.10 0.37 -2.94
CA TRP A 118 3.96 -1.08 -2.86
C TRP A 118 4.89 -1.77 -3.85
N LEU A 119 4.90 -1.37 -5.12
CA LEU A 119 5.81 -1.93 -6.13
C LEU A 119 7.27 -1.81 -5.73
N LYS A 120 7.70 -0.68 -5.17
CA LYS A 120 9.08 -0.47 -4.71
C LYS A 120 9.52 -1.47 -3.63
N GLN A 121 8.60 -1.93 -2.78
CA GLN A 121 8.91 -2.93 -1.75
C GLN A 121 9.10 -4.32 -2.36
N MET A 122 8.34 -4.65 -3.41
CA MET A 122 8.44 -5.96 -4.08
C MET A 122 9.53 -6.00 -5.14
N CYS A 123 9.80 -4.86 -5.77
CA CYS A 123 10.66 -4.69 -6.93
C CYS A 123 11.73 -3.61 -6.69
N PRO A 124 12.59 -3.75 -5.67
CA PRO A 124 13.51 -2.69 -5.23
C PRO A 124 14.59 -2.33 -6.25
N ASN A 125 14.85 -3.21 -7.22
CA ASN A 125 15.91 -3.03 -8.23
C ASN A 125 15.38 -2.47 -9.56
N VAL A 126 14.07 -2.22 -9.68
CA VAL A 126 13.47 -1.63 -10.87
C VAL A 126 13.20 -0.15 -10.59
N ASN A 127 13.85 0.72 -11.35
CA ASN A 127 13.77 2.17 -11.18
C ASN A 127 12.54 2.72 -11.91
N THR A 128 11.35 2.45 -11.38
CA THR A 128 10.07 2.92 -11.92
C THR A 128 9.56 4.09 -11.08
N TYR A 129 9.86 5.32 -11.53
CA TYR A 129 9.37 6.57 -10.96
C TYR A 129 8.75 7.43 -12.05
#